data_AF-X0X916-F1
#
_entry.id   AF-X0X916-F1
#
_cell.length_a   1.000
_cell.length_b   1.000
_cell.length_c   1.000
_cell.angle_alpha   90.00
_cell.angle_beta   90.00
_cell.angle_gamma   90.00
#
_symmetry.space_group_name_H-M   'P 1'
#
loop_
_entity.id
_entity.type
_entity.pdbx_description
1 polymer ?
#
loop_
_entity_poly.entity_id
_entity_poly.type
_entity_poly.pdbx_seq_one_letter_code
_entity_poly.pdbx_strand_id
1 'polypeptide(L)'
;MSDLTKEFVSRGGQKLGAALEAFGVDVRGATCADFGCNVGGFTDCLLRRGAAKVHAVDTGYGCLAWRLRRDSRVVVMERTNALYADPPERVDLVVIDVAWTPQRLIVPAAMRWAKPPGEGIGIISLLKPHYELA
;
A
#
# COMPACT_ATOMS: atom_id res chain seq x y z
N MET A 1 32.66 9.75 4.40
CA MET A 1 32.28 8.73 3.40
C MET A 1 31.40 7.70 4.08
N SER A 2 30.08 7.84 3.97
CA SER A 2 29.13 6.76 4.27
C SER A 2 28.16 6.68 3.09
N ASP A 3 28.59 5.97 2.05
CA ASP A 3 27.70 5.43 1.04
C ASP A 3 27.13 4.13 1.63
N LEU A 4 25.81 4.04 1.86
CA LEU A 4 24.99 2.88 2.31
C LEU A 4 23.67 3.48 2.89
N THR A 5 22.44 3.33 2.38
CA THR A 5 21.81 2.40 1.44
C THR A 5 20.47 3.00 0.98
N LYS A 6 20.03 2.81 -0.27
CA LYS A 6 18.64 3.09 -0.68
C LYS A 6 17.67 2.30 0.22
N GLU A 7 17.04 2.99 1.17
CA GLU A 7 16.22 2.40 2.23
C GLU A 7 14.93 1.74 1.70
N PHE A 8 14.51 2.06 0.48
CA PHE A 8 13.35 1.45 -0.18
C PHE A 8 13.59 1.28 -1.68
N VAL A 9 12.84 0.36 -2.31
CA VAL A 9 12.88 0.11 -3.78
C VAL A 9 12.57 1.39 -4.58
N SER A 10 11.85 2.36 -4.01
CA SER A 10 11.59 3.66 -4.64
C SER A 10 11.42 4.78 -3.60
N ARG A 11 11.37 6.04 -4.06
CA ARG A 11 11.01 7.21 -3.22
C ARG A 11 9.62 7.05 -2.57
N GLY A 12 8.74 6.21 -3.12
CA GLY A 12 7.44 5.93 -2.54
C GLY A 12 7.56 5.40 -1.11
N GLY A 13 8.49 4.48 -0.84
CA GLY A 13 8.66 3.92 0.50
C GLY A 13 8.99 4.96 1.59
N GLN A 14 9.70 6.04 1.23
CA GLN A 14 9.98 7.13 2.16
C GLN A 14 8.71 7.90 2.57
N LYS A 15 7.76 8.06 1.65
CA LYS A 15 6.49 8.74 1.94
C LYS A 15 5.68 7.96 2.98
N LEU A 16 5.53 6.64 2.77
CA LEU A 16 4.79 5.80 3.70
C LEU A 16 5.54 5.69 5.04
N GLY A 17 6.87 5.54 5.02
CA GLY A 17 7.67 5.51 6.25
C GLY A 17 7.44 6.74 7.13
N ALA A 18 7.49 7.93 6.54
CA ALA A 18 7.22 9.18 7.24
C ALA A 18 5.77 9.26 7.76
N ALA A 19 4.78 8.78 6.99
CA ALA A 19 3.39 8.75 7.43
C ALA A 19 3.18 7.80 8.63
N LEU A 20 3.76 6.60 8.60
CA LEU A 20 3.68 5.64 9.71
C LEU A 20 4.28 6.22 10.99
N GLU A 21 5.41 6.92 10.89
CA GLU A 21 6.04 7.60 12.02
C GLU A 21 5.18 8.76 12.55
N ALA A 22 4.73 9.65 11.66
CA ALA A 22 3.92 10.81 12.04
C ALA A 22 2.58 10.41 12.70
N PHE A 23 1.99 9.30 12.27
CA PHE A 23 0.73 8.80 12.81
C PHE A 23 0.90 7.81 13.96
N GLY A 24 2.13 7.43 14.33
CA GLY A 24 2.39 6.44 15.37
C GLY A 24 1.82 5.05 15.06
N VAL A 25 1.78 4.68 13.79
CA VAL A 25 1.18 3.41 13.33
C VAL A 25 2.24 2.30 13.29
N ASP A 26 1.96 1.21 14.02
CA ASP A 26 2.74 -0.02 13.97
C ASP A 26 2.06 -1.06 13.08
N VAL A 27 2.80 -1.59 12.10
CA VAL A 27 2.31 -2.60 11.15
C VAL A 27 2.93 -3.98 11.39
N ARG A 28 3.69 -4.17 12.48
CA ARG A 28 4.28 -5.48 12.80
C ARG A 28 3.20 -6.54 12.97
N GLY A 29 3.30 -7.62 12.21
CA GLY A 29 2.32 -8.71 12.21
C GLY A 29 1.02 -8.40 11.44
N ALA A 30 0.85 -7.20 10.89
CA ALA A 30 -0.37 -6.79 10.20
C ALA A 30 -0.47 -7.42 8.80
N THR A 31 -1.70 -7.73 8.39
CA THR A 31 -2.05 -7.96 6.99
C THR A 31 -2.43 -6.62 6.38
N CYS A 32 -1.79 -6.24 5.26
CA CYS A 32 -2.00 -4.94 4.62
C CYS A 32 -2.44 -5.08 3.16
N ALA A 33 -3.03 -4.03 2.59
CA ALA A 33 -3.23 -3.87 1.16
C ALA A 33 -2.56 -2.58 0.66
N ASP A 34 -1.86 -2.66 -0.47
CA ASP A 34 -1.18 -1.54 -1.14
C ASP A 34 -1.88 -1.25 -2.46
N PHE A 35 -2.67 -0.18 -2.50
CA PHE A 35 -3.44 0.25 -3.68
C PHE A 35 -2.59 1.18 -4.56
N GLY A 36 -2.26 0.69 -5.76
CA GLY A 36 -1.35 1.37 -6.69
C GLY A 36 0.12 1.03 -6.43
N CYS A 37 0.43 -0.24 -6.19
CA CYS A 37 1.74 -0.66 -5.69
C CYS A 37 2.91 -0.31 -6.64
N ASN A 38 2.67 -0.21 -7.95
CA ASN A 38 3.65 0.10 -9.00
C ASN A 38 4.92 -0.78 -8.86
N VAL A 39 6.12 -0.18 -8.80
CA VAL A 39 7.39 -0.88 -8.55
C VAL A 39 7.51 -1.47 -7.14
N GLY A 40 6.58 -1.15 -6.23
CA GLY A 40 6.45 -1.73 -4.89
C GLY A 40 7.07 -0.89 -3.76
N GLY A 41 7.04 0.44 -3.87
CA GLY A 41 7.62 1.33 -2.86
C GLY A 41 6.96 1.20 -1.48
N PHE A 42 5.62 1.26 -1.44
CA PHE A 42 4.84 1.13 -0.21
C PHE A 42 4.85 -0.31 0.29
N THR A 43 4.68 -1.29 -0.61
CA THR A 43 4.85 -2.72 -0.31
C THR A 43 6.20 -3.01 0.39
N ASP A 44 7.34 -2.55 -0.14
CA ASP A 44 8.66 -2.74 0.51
C ASP A 44 8.72 -2.08 1.90
N CYS A 45 8.13 -0.89 2.04
CA CYS A 45 8.07 -0.20 3.32
C CYS A 45 7.31 -1.02 4.38
N LEU A 46 6.12 -1.51 4.05
CA LEU A 46 5.32 -2.36 4.94
C LEU A 46 6.06 -3.63 5.37
N LEU A 47 6.68 -4.33 4.41
CA LEU A 47 7.42 -5.56 4.69
C LEU A 47 8.64 -5.33 5.59
N ARG A 48 9.37 -4.22 5.38
CA ARG A 48 10.52 -3.84 6.22
C ARG A 48 10.08 -3.41 7.63
N ARG A 49 8.89 -2.83 7.76
CA ARG A 49 8.26 -2.47 9.03
C ARG A 49 7.59 -3.67 9.73
N GLY A 50 7.68 -4.86 9.14
CA GLY A 50 7.26 -6.11 9.78
C GLY A 50 5.84 -6.56 9.49
N ALA A 51 5.18 -6.03 8.45
CA ALA A 51 3.91 -6.56 7.98
C ALA A 51 4.03 -8.08 7.71
N ALA A 52 3.04 -8.84 8.18
CA ALA A 52 2.99 -10.29 7.98
C ALA A 52 2.61 -10.64 6.54
N LYS A 53 1.79 -9.81 5.90
CA LYS A 53 1.29 -10.03 4.54
C LYS A 53 0.94 -8.71 3.86
N VAL A 54 1.16 -8.60 2.55
CA VAL A 54 0.77 -7.44 1.73
C VAL A 54 0.08 -7.89 0.45
N HIS A 55 -1.15 -7.44 0.23
CA HIS A 55 -1.84 -7.53 -1.06
C HIS A 55 -1.43 -6.34 -1.92
N ALA A 56 -0.54 -6.58 -2.90
CA ALA A 56 -0.01 -5.54 -3.79
C ALA A 56 -0.92 -5.42 -5.02
N VAL A 57 -1.78 -4.40 -5.03
CA VAL A 57 -2.84 -4.19 -6.03
C VAL A 57 -2.41 -3.11 -7.02
N ASP A 58 -2.44 -3.43 -8.31
CA ASP A 58 -2.19 -2.44 -9.37
C ASP A 58 -2.95 -2.77 -10.65
N THR A 59 -3.28 -1.73 -11.40
CA THR A 59 -3.87 -1.86 -12.74
C THR A 59 -2.84 -2.22 -13.81
N GLY A 60 -1.57 -1.88 -13.58
CA GLY A 60 -0.44 -2.24 -14.40
C GLY A 60 -0.07 -3.73 -14.32
N TYR A 61 0.92 -4.12 -15.11
CA TYR A 61 1.41 -5.49 -15.17
C TYR A 61 2.93 -5.52 -15.36
N GLY A 62 3.61 -6.38 -14.61
CA GLY A 62 5.06 -6.57 -14.70
C GLY A 62 5.90 -5.44 -14.11
N CYS A 63 5.28 -4.48 -13.40
CA CYS A 63 6.00 -3.35 -12.82
C CYS A 63 6.61 -3.67 -11.45
N LEU A 64 5.96 -4.55 -10.66
CA LEU A 64 6.41 -4.87 -9.31
C LEU A 64 7.81 -5.51 -9.33
N ALA A 65 8.72 -4.97 -8.52
CA ALA A 65 10.10 -5.44 -8.46
C ALA A 65 10.18 -6.94 -8.17
N TRP A 66 11.05 -7.65 -8.91
CA TRP A 66 11.15 -9.11 -8.86
C TRP A 66 11.35 -9.68 -7.45
N ARG A 67 12.14 -9.00 -6.61
CA ARG A 67 12.36 -9.40 -5.21
C ARG A 67 11.05 -9.41 -4.40
N LEU A 68 10.21 -8.39 -4.58
CA LEU A 68 8.92 -8.29 -3.89
C LEU A 68 7.93 -9.32 -4.43
N ARG A 69 7.91 -9.53 -5.75
CA ARG A 69 7.09 -10.56 -6.38
C ARG A 69 7.39 -11.97 -5.85
N ARG A 70 8.63 -12.24 -5.47
CA ARG A 70 9.07 -13.54 -4.93
C ARG A 70 8.99 -13.65 -3.40
N ASP A 71 8.67 -12.57 -2.70
CA ASP A 71 8.49 -12.61 -1.25
C ASP A 71 7.18 -13.34 -0.92
N SER A 72 7.24 -14.39 -0.10
CA SER A 72 6.08 -15.22 0.24
C SER A 72 4.99 -14.47 1.01
N ARG A 73 5.31 -13.30 1.56
CA ARG A 73 4.37 -12.40 2.24
C ARG A 73 3.59 -11.51 1.26
N VAL A 74 3.96 -11.48 -0.02
CA VAL A 74 3.32 -10.62 -1.02
C VAL A 74 2.35 -11.43 -1.87
N VAL A 75 1.10 -10.98 -1.90
CA VAL A 75 0.09 -11.46 -2.86
C VAL A 75 0.02 -10.45 -3.99
N VAL A 76 0.46 -10.85 -5.18
CA VAL A 76 0.50 -9.97 -6.35
C VAL A 76 -0.86 -9.95 -7.02
N MET A 77 -1.48 -8.78 -7.07
CA MET A 77 -2.77 -8.51 -7.70
C MET A 77 -2.61 -7.44 -8.78
N GLU A 78 -1.83 -7.76 -9.81
CA GLU A 78 -1.68 -6.93 -11.01
C GLU A 78 -2.90 -7.06 -11.93
N ARG A 79 -3.06 -6.13 -12.88
CA ARG A 79 -4.26 -6.02 -13.74
C ARG A 79 -5.57 -5.97 -12.94
N THR A 80 -5.50 -5.46 -11.72
CA THR A 80 -6.61 -5.41 -10.77
C THR A 80 -6.90 -3.96 -10.42
N ASN A 81 -8.14 -3.52 -10.65
CA ASN A 81 -8.57 -2.19 -10.26
C ASN A 81 -9.17 -2.23 -8.86
N ALA A 82 -8.49 -1.60 -7.89
CA ALA A 82 -8.90 -1.54 -6.49
C ALA A 82 -10.31 -0.93 -6.29
N LEU A 83 -10.81 -0.12 -7.22
CA LEU A 83 -12.18 0.42 -7.17
C LEU A 83 -13.26 -0.67 -7.25
N TYR A 84 -12.96 -1.76 -7.95
CA TYR A 84 -13.93 -2.81 -8.28
C TYR A 84 -13.56 -4.18 -7.73
N ALA A 85 -12.33 -4.35 -7.25
CA ALA A 85 -11.86 -5.62 -6.73
C ALA A 85 -12.47 -5.94 -5.36
N ASP A 86 -12.83 -7.20 -5.18
CA ASP A 86 -13.20 -7.75 -3.88
C ASP A 86 -11.94 -8.16 -3.10
N PRO A 87 -11.89 -7.85 -1.79
CA PRO A 87 -10.78 -8.27 -0.94
C PRO A 87 -10.75 -9.81 -0.84
N PRO A 88 -9.58 -10.45 -1.03
CA PRO A 88 -9.42 -11.86 -0.70
C PRO A 88 -9.68 -12.15 0.79
N GLU A 89 -9.35 -11.18 1.65
CA GLU A 89 -9.61 -11.15 3.08
C GLU A 89 -9.65 -9.69 3.58
N ARG A 90 -10.26 -9.44 4.74
CA ARG A 90 -10.17 -8.12 5.37
C ARG A 90 -8.77 -7.88 5.93
N VAL A 91 -8.24 -6.68 5.70
CA VAL A 91 -6.87 -6.30 6.08
C VAL A 91 -6.85 -5.29 7.24
N ASP A 92 -5.78 -5.30 8.01
CA ASP A 92 -5.58 -4.36 9.13
C ASP A 92 -5.35 -2.93 8.62
N LEU A 93 -4.56 -2.77 7.55
CA LEU A 93 -4.21 -1.47 6.98
C LEU A 93 -4.35 -1.47 5.45
N VAL A 94 -5.04 -0.47 4.90
CA VAL A 94 -4.98 -0.15 3.47
C VAL A 94 -4.13 1.11 3.28
N VAL A 95 -3.10 1.03 2.44
CA VAL A 95 -2.32 2.19 2.01
C VAL A 95 -2.63 2.53 0.55
N ILE A 96 -2.77 3.81 0.23
CA ILE A 96 -3.24 4.28 -1.08
C ILE A 96 -2.24 5.26 -1.69
N ASP A 97 -1.64 4.91 -2.85
CA ASP A 97 -0.81 5.79 -3.70
C ASP A 97 -1.25 5.71 -5.18
N VAL A 98 -2.55 5.82 -5.42
CA VAL A 98 -3.12 5.75 -6.79
C VAL A 98 -2.94 7.07 -7.56
N ALA A 99 -2.95 6.98 -8.89
CA ALA A 99 -2.98 8.15 -9.79
C ALA A 99 -4.34 8.23 -10.49
N TRP A 100 -4.76 9.45 -10.90
CA TRP A 100 -5.98 9.69 -11.67
C TRP A 100 -7.29 9.21 -11.02
N THR A 101 -7.27 8.94 -9.71
CA THR A 101 -8.44 8.45 -8.96
C THR A 101 -8.68 9.37 -7.76
N PRO A 102 -9.81 10.11 -7.71
CA PRO A 102 -10.16 10.95 -6.58
C PRO A 102 -10.35 10.18 -5.28
N GLN A 103 -10.05 10.80 -4.13
CA GLN A 103 -10.24 10.21 -2.79
C GLN A 103 -11.69 9.77 -2.56
N ARG A 104 -12.67 10.55 -3.04
CA ARG A 104 -14.11 10.24 -2.92
C ARG A 104 -14.51 8.89 -3.52
N LEU A 105 -13.69 8.32 -4.41
CA LEU A 105 -13.92 7.02 -5.03
C LEU A 105 -13.09 5.91 -4.38
N ILE A 106 -11.79 6.15 -4.17
CA ILE A 106 -10.88 5.10 -3.68
C ILE A 106 -11.03 4.82 -2.18
N VAL A 107 -11.36 5.82 -1.36
CA VAL A 107 -11.53 5.60 0.09
C VAL A 107 -12.72 4.67 0.40
N PRO A 108 -13.91 4.82 -0.21
CA PRO A 108 -14.98 3.83 -0.05
C PRO A 108 -14.60 2.42 -0.50
N ALA A 109 -13.76 2.27 -1.53
CA ALA A 109 -13.26 0.97 -1.94
C ALA A 109 -12.31 0.37 -0.89
N ALA A 110 -11.41 1.17 -0.34
CA ALA A 110 -10.53 0.78 0.76
C ALA A 110 -11.31 0.39 2.02
N MET A 111 -12.42 1.05 2.34
CA MET A 111 -13.29 0.67 3.46
C MET A 111 -13.89 -0.74 3.31
N ARG A 112 -14.12 -1.22 2.08
CA ARG A 112 -14.58 -2.60 1.87
C ARG A 112 -13.51 -3.63 2.23
N TRP A 113 -12.24 -3.27 2.06
CA TRP A 113 -11.07 -4.11 2.32
C TRP A 113 -10.61 -4.03 3.77
N ALA A 114 -10.66 -2.86 4.39
CA ALA A 114 -10.27 -2.67 5.77
C ALA A 114 -11.16 -3.48 6.71
N LYS A 115 -10.56 -3.94 7.82
CA LYS A 115 -11.33 -4.41 8.97
C LYS A 115 -12.18 -3.26 9.55
N PRO A 116 -13.29 -3.58 10.23
CA PRO A 116 -14.11 -2.57 10.90
C PRO A 116 -13.31 -1.74 11.91
N PRO A 117 -13.77 -0.53 12.25
CA PRO A 117 -13.16 0.26 13.32
C PRO A 117 -13.04 -0.54 14.62
N GLY A 118 -11.84 -0.56 15.21
CA GLY A 118 -11.54 -1.33 16.43
C GLY A 118 -10.99 -2.74 16.20
N GLU A 119 -11.07 -3.28 14.98
CA GLU A 119 -10.55 -4.61 14.63
C GLU A 119 -9.28 -4.56 13.76
N GLY A 120 -8.93 -3.39 13.23
CA GLY A 120 -7.73 -3.15 12.42
C GLY A 120 -7.12 -1.78 12.68
N ILE A 121 -6.13 -1.43 11.87
CA ILE A 121 -5.38 -0.17 11.95
C ILE A 121 -6.14 0.96 11.24
N GLY A 122 -6.55 0.74 9.98
CA GLY A 122 -7.34 1.70 9.22
C GLY A 122 -6.85 1.93 7.79
N ILE A 123 -6.86 3.20 7.35
CA ILE A 123 -6.54 3.61 5.98
C ILE A 123 -5.55 4.79 6.04
N ILE A 124 -4.45 4.69 5.29
CA ILE A 124 -3.52 5.80 5.05
C ILE A 124 -3.55 6.11 3.56
N SER A 125 -3.94 7.34 3.21
CA SER A 125 -4.05 7.74 1.81
C SER A 125 -3.17 8.93 1.46
N LEU A 126 -2.44 8.82 0.35
CA LEU A 126 -1.71 9.94 -0.23
C LEU A 126 -2.64 10.79 -1.10
N LEU A 127 -3.00 11.97 -0.59
CA LEU A 127 -3.77 12.95 -1.36
C LEU A 127 -2.88 13.64 -2.40
N LYS A 128 -3.31 13.62 -3.66
CA LYS A 128 -2.64 14.28 -4.79
C LYS A 128 -3.60 15.33 -5.35
N PRO A 129 -3.44 16.63 -5.01
CA PRO A 129 -4.41 17.67 -5.36
C PRO A 129 -4.80 17.71 -6.85
N HIS A 130 -3.85 17.43 -7.74
CA HIS A 130 -4.04 17.38 -9.19
C HIS A 130 -5.10 16.35 -9.66
N TYR A 131 -5.44 15.34 -8.84
CA TYR A 131 -6.43 14.32 -9.16
C TYR A 131 -7.77 14.51 -8.45
N GLU A 132 -7.89 15.51 -7.57
CA GLU A 132 -9.13 15.75 -6.79
C GLU A 132 -10.07 16.78 -7.45
N LEU A 133 -9.57 17.55 -8.41
CA LEU A 133 -10.32 18.64 -9.07
C LEU A 133 -11.23 18.16 -10.21
N ALA A 134 -11.60 16.87 -10.23
CA ALA A 134 -12.40 16.23 -11.29
C ALA A 134 -13.84 15.91 -10.87
#